data_AF-A0A8B6Y4S1-F1
#
_entry.id   AF-A0A8B6Y4S1-F1
#
_cell.length_a   1.000
_cell.length_b   1.000
_cell.length_c   1.000
_cell.angle_alpha   90.00
_cell.angle_beta   90.00
_cell.angle_gamma   90.00
#
_symmetry.space_group_name_H-M   'P 1'
#
loop_
_entity.id
_entity.type
_entity.pdbx_description
1 polymer ?
#
loop_
_entity_poly.entity_id
_entity_poly.type
_entity_poly.pdbx_seq_one_letter_code
_entity_poly.pdbx_strand_id
1 'polypeptide(L)'
;MTLSKRIPKSWKSLQIARKQWLRGFMLRRNELSLRNPEATDVRLRHKCQQQNIYNVDETGLTTVQKPVKVIVKKGDKQVGRITSAERGTFVTVCCAVNAIGNSIPPFFIFPRVHFKGSLINGGPPGCVGVGNPSGWMTVATFLEWMKHFIQNVKCSPANPVLLFLDNHESHVSIVCLDLAKKKMA
;
A
#
# COMPACT_ATOMS: atom_id res chain seq x y z
N MET A 1 43.93 -14.82 33.59
CA MET A 1 43.18 -15.95 32.97
C MET A 1 42.70 -15.55 31.60
N THR A 2 43.38 -16.01 30.55
CA THR A 2 42.96 -15.86 29.16
C THR A 2 41.73 -16.73 28.93
N LEU A 3 40.54 -16.13 28.86
CA LEU A 3 39.33 -16.84 28.44
C LEU A 3 39.56 -17.37 27.02
N SER A 4 39.83 -18.67 26.90
CA SER A 4 39.96 -19.38 25.62
C SER A 4 38.58 -19.45 24.94
N LYS A 5 38.11 -18.32 24.41
CA LYS A 5 36.84 -18.25 23.69
C LYS A 5 36.99 -19.08 22.41
N ARG A 6 36.31 -20.23 22.36
CA ARG A 6 36.19 -21.03 21.13
C ARG A 6 35.42 -20.20 20.09
N ILE A 7 36.16 -19.55 19.19
CA ILE A 7 35.59 -18.83 18.05
C ILE A 7 35.40 -19.83 16.90
N PRO A 8 34.17 -20.05 16.41
CA PRO A 8 33.93 -20.92 15.27
C PRO A 8 34.68 -20.43 14.03
N LYS A 9 35.30 -21.35 13.26
CA LYS A 9 36.04 -21.02 12.03
C LYS A 9 35.19 -20.22 11.03
N SER A 10 33.89 -20.50 11.00
CA SER A 10 32.90 -19.82 10.15
C SER A 10 32.79 -18.31 10.38
N TRP A 11 33.14 -17.82 11.57
CA TRP A 11 33.10 -16.37 11.86
C TRP A 11 34.26 -15.62 11.22
N LYS A 12 35.41 -16.29 11.06
CA LYS A 12 36.57 -15.71 10.35
C LYS A 12 36.38 -15.74 8.84
N SER A 13 35.74 -16.79 8.30
CA SER A 13 35.55 -16.95 6.86
C SER A 13 34.37 -16.15 6.30
N LEU A 14 33.30 -15.95 7.08
CA LEU A 14 32.08 -15.30 6.60
C LEU A 14 31.86 -13.91 7.19
N GLN A 15 32.65 -13.52 8.20
CA GLN A 15 32.56 -12.22 8.90
C GLN A 15 31.14 -11.85 9.39
N ILE A 16 30.28 -12.82 9.65
CA ILE A 16 28.90 -12.59 10.13
C ILE A 16 28.59 -13.40 11.39
N ALA A 17 27.89 -12.75 12.32
CA ALA A 17 27.34 -13.37 13.51
C ALA A 17 26.11 -14.22 13.15
N ARG A 18 26.24 -15.54 13.21
CA ARG A 18 25.15 -16.50 12.92
C ARG A 18 24.51 -17.05 14.21
N LYS A 19 23.66 -18.09 14.08
CA LYS A 19 22.98 -18.78 15.20
C LYS A 19 23.88 -19.08 16.41
N GLN A 20 25.16 -19.39 16.19
CA GLN A 20 26.15 -19.65 17.25
C GLN A 20 26.45 -18.40 18.10
N TRP A 21 26.48 -17.21 17.48
CA TRP A 21 26.65 -15.95 18.20
C TRP A 21 25.44 -15.69 19.08
N LEU A 22 24.23 -15.81 18.53
CA LEU A 22 22.97 -15.62 19.25
C LEU A 22 22.89 -16.57 20.44
N ARG A 23 23.18 -17.87 20.23
CA ARG A 23 23.21 -18.86 21.31
C ARG A 23 24.23 -18.49 22.39
N GLY A 24 25.45 -18.10 22.01
CA GLY A 24 26.47 -17.67 22.97
C GLY A 24 26.13 -16.38 23.70
N PHE A 25 25.44 -15.44 23.03
CA PHE A 25 24.97 -14.19 23.61
C PHE A 25 23.88 -14.46 24.65
N MET A 26 22.87 -15.26 24.31
CA MET A 26 21.80 -15.66 25.24
C MET A 26 22.35 -16.46 26.44
N LEU A 27 23.36 -17.32 26.24
CA LEU A 27 24.00 -18.06 27.35
C LEU A 27 24.75 -17.15 28.33
N ARG A 28 25.28 -16.01 27.86
CA ARG A 28 25.96 -15.02 28.72
C ARG A 28 24.99 -14.05 29.39
N ARG A 29 23.75 -13.97 28.90
CA ARG A 29 22.72 -13.05 29.36
C ARG A 29 21.46 -13.83 29.74
N ASN A 30 21.53 -14.49 30.89
CA ASN A 30 20.43 -15.28 31.44
C ASN A 30 19.23 -14.43 31.91
N GLU A 31 19.39 -13.11 31.98
CA GLU A 31 18.32 -12.15 32.18
C GLU A 31 17.41 -11.97 30.95
N LEU A 32 17.90 -12.35 29.76
CA LEU A 32 17.16 -12.19 28.51
C LEU A 32 16.39 -13.47 28.17
N SER A 33 15.11 -13.30 27.81
CA SER A 33 14.28 -14.39 27.30
C SER A 33 13.69 -14.01 25.95
N LEU A 34 13.69 -14.95 25.00
CA LEU A 34 12.89 -14.81 23.78
C LEU A 34 11.45 -15.12 24.15
N ARG A 35 10.57 -14.14 23.97
CA ARG A 35 9.14 -14.29 24.23
C ARG A 35 8.36 -14.06 22.95
N ASN A 36 7.22 -14.74 22.83
CA ASN A 36 6.23 -14.34 21.84
C ASN A 36 5.69 -12.96 22.27
N PRO A 37 5.69 -11.95 21.38
CA PRO A 37 5.08 -10.67 21.70
C PRO A 37 3.59 -10.90 21.97
N GLU A 38 3.05 -10.20 22.97
CA GLU A 38 1.60 -10.17 23.17
C GLU A 38 0.95 -9.49 21.97
N ALA A 39 -0.21 -10.02 21.54
CA ALA A 39 -1.03 -9.39 20.51
C ALA A 39 -1.47 -8.02 21.03
N THR A 40 -0.79 -6.97 20.57
CA THR A 40 -1.14 -5.60 20.94
C THR A 40 -2.26 -5.14 20.02
N ASP A 41 -3.44 -4.89 20.58
CA ASP A 41 -4.50 -4.21 19.84
C ASP A 41 -4.06 -2.75 19.60
N VAL A 42 -3.74 -2.43 18.35
CA VAL A 42 -3.37 -1.08 17.92
C VAL A 42 -4.46 -0.05 18.30
N ARG A 43 -5.72 -0.48 18.41
CA ARG A 43 -6.85 0.34 18.85
C ARG A 43 -6.71 0.78 20.30
N LEU A 44 -6.23 -0.10 21.19
CA LEU A 44 -6.02 0.22 22.61
C LEU A 44 -4.88 1.23 22.79
N ARG A 45 -3.84 1.16 21.94
CA ARG A 45 -2.68 2.06 22.03
C ARG A 45 -2.98 3.48 21.56
N HIS A 46 -3.78 3.63 20.50
CA HIS A 46 -4.04 4.94 19.88
C HIS A 46 -5.44 5.51 20.17
N LYS A 47 -6.29 4.78 20.91
CA LYS A 47 -7.67 5.17 21.22
C LYS A 47 -8.47 5.59 19.98
N CYS A 48 -8.15 5.01 18.82
CA CYS A 48 -8.85 5.30 17.56
C CYS A 48 -10.18 4.56 17.52
N GLN A 49 -11.25 5.29 17.20
CA GLN A 49 -12.54 4.71 16.93
C GLN A 49 -12.54 3.95 15.59
N GLN A 50 -13.44 2.99 15.42
CA GLN A 50 -13.48 2.11 14.23
C GLN A 50 -13.60 2.90 12.93
N GLN A 51 -14.41 3.96 12.94
CA GLN A 51 -14.60 4.86 11.80
C GLN A 51 -13.34 5.64 11.38
N ASN A 52 -12.32 5.67 12.23
CA ASN A 52 -11.06 6.37 12.00
C ASN A 52 -9.90 5.43 11.66
N ILE A 53 -10.17 4.14 11.48
CA ILE A 53 -9.17 3.15 11.09
C ILE A 53 -9.39 2.84 9.63
N TYR A 54 -8.46 3.23 8.77
CA TYR A 54 -8.54 3.06 7.33
C TYR A 54 -7.49 2.06 6.84
N ASN A 55 -7.88 1.20 5.92
CA ASN A 55 -6.97 0.46 5.06
C ASN A 55 -6.99 1.08 3.67
N VAL A 56 -5.83 1.29 3.07
CA VAL A 56 -5.69 1.75 1.68
C VAL A 56 -4.98 0.70 0.86
N ASP A 57 -5.39 0.58 -0.39
CA ASP A 57 -4.71 -0.25 -1.39
C ASP A 57 -4.96 0.28 -2.80
N GLU A 58 -4.06 -0.04 -3.72
CA GLU A 58 -4.16 0.23 -5.14
C GLU A 58 -4.69 -0.99 -5.91
N THR A 59 -5.61 -0.76 -6.84
CA THR A 59 -6.06 -1.81 -7.76
C THR A 59 -6.14 -1.32 -9.20
N GLY A 60 -5.82 -2.19 -10.15
CA GLY A 60 -5.89 -1.90 -11.57
C GLY A 60 -7.27 -2.21 -12.14
N LEU A 61 -7.96 -1.18 -12.66
CA LEU A 61 -9.22 -1.33 -13.38
C LEU A 61 -8.96 -1.40 -14.89
N THR A 62 -9.60 -2.35 -15.56
CA THR A 62 -9.59 -2.43 -17.02
C THR A 62 -10.82 -1.71 -17.59
N THR A 63 -10.60 -0.86 -18.59
CA THR A 63 -11.69 -0.21 -19.35
C THR A 63 -12.23 -1.12 -20.46
N VAL A 64 -11.63 -2.29 -20.69
CA VAL A 64 -11.98 -3.18 -21.80
C VAL A 64 -12.96 -4.25 -21.35
N GLN A 65 -14.11 -4.34 -22.02
CA GLN A 65 -15.04 -5.43 -21.77
C GLN A 65 -14.38 -6.79 -22.02
N LYS A 66 -14.61 -7.75 -21.11
CA LYS A 66 -14.27 -9.15 -21.37
C LYS A 66 -15.18 -9.64 -22.51
N PRO A 67 -14.62 -10.04 -23.64
CA PRO A 67 -15.45 -10.49 -24.76
C PRO A 67 -16.18 -11.77 -24.40
N VAL A 68 -17.46 -11.82 -24.74
CA VAL A 68 -18.33 -12.97 -24.48
C VAL A 68 -17.92 -14.14 -25.38
N LYS A 69 -18.01 -15.37 -24.87
CA LYS A 69 -17.85 -16.55 -25.71
C LYS A 69 -19.02 -16.64 -26.68
N VAL A 70 -18.73 -16.85 -27.96
CA VAL A 70 -19.75 -17.00 -29.01
C VAL A 70 -19.80 -18.45 -29.48
N ILE A 71 -20.99 -18.94 -29.81
CA ILE A 71 -21.19 -20.26 -30.41
C ILE A 71 -21.00 -20.14 -31.92
N VAL A 72 -20.15 -20.98 -32.50
CA VAL A 72 -19.82 -20.99 -33.94
C VAL A 72 -19.77 -22.42 -34.47
N LYS A 73 -19.92 -22.60 -35.79
CA LYS A 73 -19.90 -23.93 -36.40
C LYS A 73 -18.50 -24.54 -36.34
N LYS A 74 -18.43 -25.84 -36.04
CA LYS A 74 -17.16 -26.58 -36.00
C LYS A 74 -16.48 -26.51 -37.38
N GLY A 75 -15.28 -25.91 -37.44
CA GLY A 75 -14.51 -25.73 -38.66
C GLY A 75 -14.40 -24.28 -39.14
N ASP A 76 -15.24 -23.38 -38.63
CA ASP A 76 -15.16 -21.96 -38.98
C ASP A 76 -13.92 -21.31 -38.37
N LYS A 77 -13.03 -20.80 -39.23
CA LYS A 77 -11.78 -20.15 -38.82
C LYS A 77 -11.92 -18.63 -38.66
N GLN A 78 -12.94 -18.02 -39.27
CA GLN A 78 -13.13 -16.57 -39.26
C GLN A 78 -14.14 -16.16 -38.18
N VAL A 79 -13.67 -16.14 -36.93
CA VAL A 79 -14.44 -15.69 -35.78
C VAL A 79 -13.88 -14.34 -35.32
N GLY A 80 -14.57 -13.26 -35.68
CA GLY A 80 -14.17 -11.90 -35.33
C GLY A 80 -14.46 -11.55 -33.87
N ARG A 81 -13.63 -10.68 -33.29
CA ARG A 81 -13.84 -10.14 -31.95
C ARG A 81 -13.50 -8.67 -31.93
N ILE A 82 -14.45 -7.83 -31.51
CA ILE A 82 -14.19 -6.41 -31.28
C ILE A 82 -13.55 -6.28 -29.89
N THR A 83 -12.29 -5.86 -29.84
CA THR A 83 -11.62 -5.49 -28.59
C THR A 83 -11.13 -4.06 -28.68
N SER A 84 -11.29 -3.30 -27.59
CA SER A 84 -10.74 -1.94 -27.50
C SER A 84 -9.22 -1.95 -27.67
N ALA A 85 -8.69 -0.88 -28.28
CA ALA A 85 -7.25 -0.63 -28.38
C ALA A 85 -6.60 -0.40 -27.00
N GLU A 86 -7.39 -0.07 -25.97
CA GLU A 86 -6.92 0.10 -24.58
C GLU A 86 -6.67 -1.24 -23.87
N ARG A 87 -6.74 -2.36 -24.60
CA ARG A 87 -6.54 -3.70 -24.02
C ARG A 87 -5.11 -3.85 -23.53
N GLY A 88 -4.97 -4.13 -22.23
CA GLY A 88 -3.67 -4.23 -21.56
C GLY A 88 -3.24 -2.94 -20.85
N THR A 89 -4.01 -1.87 -21.01
CA THR A 89 -3.84 -0.62 -20.26
C THR A 89 -4.82 -0.61 -19.08
N PHE A 90 -4.30 -0.37 -17.87
CA PHE A 90 -5.10 -0.29 -16.66
C PHE A 90 -5.15 1.14 -16.14
N VAL A 91 -6.29 1.55 -15.63
CA VAL A 91 -6.42 2.74 -14.78
C VAL A 91 -6.22 2.28 -13.35
N THR A 92 -5.21 2.79 -12.66
CA THR A 92 -5.02 2.47 -11.25
C THR A 92 -6.01 3.29 -10.43
N VAL A 93 -6.70 2.65 -9.50
CA VAL A 93 -7.52 3.34 -8.50
C VAL A 93 -6.97 3.06 -7.12
N CYS A 94 -6.75 4.12 -6.35
CA CYS A 94 -6.37 4.04 -4.95
C CYS A 94 -7.64 4.29 -4.11
N CYS A 95 -7.98 3.31 -3.27
CA CYS A 95 -9.20 3.31 -2.46
C CYS A 95 -8.82 3.21 -0.99
N ALA A 96 -9.49 3.99 -0.12
CA ALA A 96 -9.38 3.81 1.33
C ALA A 96 -10.75 3.54 1.94
N VAL A 97 -10.80 2.48 2.75
CA VAL A 97 -12.02 2.01 3.42
C VAL A 97 -11.77 1.92 4.90
N ASN A 98 -12.70 2.42 5.71
CA ASN A 98 -12.59 2.34 7.16
C ASN A 98 -13.16 1.04 7.73
N ALA A 99 -12.87 0.75 9.00
CA ALA A 99 -13.28 -0.49 9.64
C ALA A 99 -14.80 -0.67 9.80
N ILE A 100 -15.60 0.39 9.63
CA ILE A 100 -17.08 0.30 9.60
C ILE A 100 -17.64 0.10 8.19
N GLY A 101 -16.79 0.09 7.16
CA GLY A 101 -17.17 -0.15 5.76
C GLY A 101 -17.43 1.11 4.92
N ASN A 102 -17.21 2.31 5.45
CA ASN A 102 -17.29 3.54 4.65
C ASN A 102 -16.00 3.73 3.85
N SER A 103 -16.14 4.25 2.63
CA SER A 103 -15.00 4.59 1.76
C SER A 103 -14.89 6.09 1.54
N ILE A 104 -13.67 6.60 1.41
CA ILE A 104 -13.47 7.94 0.84
C ILE A 104 -13.69 7.89 -0.69
N PRO A 105 -14.00 9.03 -1.34
CA PRO A 105 -14.08 9.06 -2.79
C PRO A 105 -12.79 8.54 -3.44
N PRO A 106 -12.88 7.73 -4.51
CA PRO A 106 -11.72 7.08 -5.11
C PRO A 106 -10.79 8.07 -5.80
N PHE A 107 -9.52 7.68 -5.90
CA PHE A 107 -8.49 8.45 -6.58
C PHE A 107 -7.95 7.68 -7.79
N PHE A 108 -8.13 8.23 -8.98
CA PHE A 108 -7.79 7.58 -10.24
C PHE A 108 -6.45 8.07 -10.79
N ILE A 109 -5.65 7.14 -11.29
CA ILE A 109 -4.39 7.40 -11.98
C ILE A 109 -4.53 6.86 -13.40
N PHE A 110 -4.64 7.79 -14.35
CA PHE A 110 -4.78 7.46 -15.77
C PHE A 110 -3.39 7.34 -16.43
N PRO A 111 -3.15 6.30 -17.25
CA PRO A 111 -1.89 6.05 -17.96
C PRO A 111 -1.68 7.05 -19.12
N ARG A 112 -1.55 8.34 -18.80
CA ARG A 112 -1.47 9.46 -19.75
C ARG A 112 -0.59 10.58 -19.19
N VAL A 113 0.10 11.31 -20.08
CA VAL A 113 0.90 12.49 -19.71
C VAL A 113 0.00 13.66 -19.26
N HIS A 114 -1.12 13.86 -19.95
CA HIS A 114 -2.03 14.96 -19.69
C HIS A 114 -3.37 14.43 -19.21
N PHE A 115 -3.73 14.79 -17.98
CA PHE A 115 -5.05 14.52 -17.42
C PHE A 115 -6.10 15.45 -18.06
N LYS A 116 -7.26 14.91 -18.38
CA LYS A 116 -8.44 15.67 -18.81
C LYS A 116 -9.55 15.42 -17.81
N GLY A 117 -10.17 16.48 -17.28
CA GLY A 117 -11.26 16.36 -16.31
C GLY A 117 -12.44 15.52 -16.81
N SER A 118 -12.66 15.44 -18.12
CA SER A 118 -13.69 14.59 -18.70
C SER A 118 -13.49 13.09 -18.45
N LEU A 119 -12.28 12.64 -18.07
CA LEU A 119 -11.98 11.23 -17.82
C LEU A 119 -12.66 10.67 -16.56
N ILE A 120 -13.07 11.55 -15.64
CA ILE A 120 -13.82 11.17 -14.44
C ILE A 120 -15.33 11.45 -14.58
N ASN A 121 -15.79 11.80 -15.79
CA ASN A 121 -17.23 11.99 -16.05
C ASN A 121 -17.98 10.67 -15.81
N GLY A 122 -19.03 10.72 -14.99
CA GLY A 122 -19.77 9.53 -14.57
C GLY A 122 -19.08 8.70 -13.48
N GLY A 123 -17.94 9.16 -12.96
CA GLY A 123 -17.29 8.54 -11.80
C GLY A 123 -18.05 8.82 -10.48
N PRO A 124 -17.66 8.13 -9.38
CA PRO A 124 -18.29 8.35 -8.08
C PRO A 124 -18.18 9.80 -7.60
N PRO A 125 -19.18 10.33 -6.87
CA PRO A 125 -19.15 11.71 -6.38
C PRO A 125 -17.89 12.01 -5.55
N GLY A 126 -17.25 13.14 -5.85
CA GLY A 126 -16.04 13.58 -5.16
C GLY A 126 -14.76 12.84 -5.56
N CYS A 127 -14.82 11.94 -6.56
CA CYS A 127 -13.60 11.29 -7.06
C CYS A 127 -12.66 12.30 -7.70
N VAL A 128 -11.36 12.01 -7.63
CA VAL A 128 -10.30 12.83 -8.19
C VAL A 128 -9.51 11.97 -9.17
N GLY A 129 -9.01 12.58 -10.25
CA GLY A 129 -8.20 11.91 -11.25
C GLY A 129 -6.91 12.67 -11.53
N VAL A 130 -5.84 11.93 -11.77
CA VAL A 130 -4.52 12.45 -12.17
C VAL A 130 -3.97 11.66 -13.34
N GLY A 131 -3.00 12.24 -14.04
CA GLY A 131 -2.31 11.61 -15.17
C GLY A 131 -0.90 11.19 -14.78
N ASN A 132 -0.54 9.94 -15.07
CA ASN A 132 0.84 9.46 -15.03
C ASN A 132 1.09 8.59 -16.27
N PRO A 133 2.12 8.83 -17.10
CA PRO A 133 2.40 7.99 -18.27
C PRO A 133 2.51 6.49 -17.99
N SER A 134 3.01 6.11 -16.81
CA SER A 134 3.14 4.70 -16.45
C SER A 134 1.83 4.07 -15.98
N GLY A 135 0.85 4.88 -15.58
CA GLY A 135 -0.40 4.44 -14.93
C GLY A 135 -0.22 3.96 -13.49
N TRP A 136 1.01 3.88 -12.98
CA TRP A 136 1.31 3.42 -11.63
C TRP A 136 1.33 4.57 -10.61
N MET A 137 1.21 4.23 -9.33
CA MET A 137 1.41 5.18 -8.24
C MET A 137 2.89 5.59 -8.15
N THR A 138 3.13 6.88 -7.95
CA THR A 138 4.46 7.45 -7.65
C THR A 138 4.38 8.23 -6.33
N VAL A 139 5.52 8.61 -5.77
CA VAL A 139 5.57 9.45 -4.56
C VAL A 139 4.80 10.78 -4.76
N ALA A 140 4.87 11.38 -5.96
CA ALA A 140 4.20 12.65 -6.25
C ALA A 140 2.67 12.49 -6.27
N THR A 141 2.17 11.47 -6.97
CA THR A 141 0.73 11.18 -7.02
C THR A 141 0.20 10.69 -5.68
N PHE A 142 1.01 9.96 -4.91
CA PHE A 142 0.66 9.53 -3.56
C PHE A 142 0.56 10.72 -2.60
N LEU A 143 1.41 11.74 -2.74
CA LEU A 143 1.28 12.97 -1.97
C LEU A 143 -0.03 13.72 -2.29
N GLU A 144 -0.45 13.75 -3.55
CA GLU A 144 -1.76 14.29 -3.95
C GLU A 144 -2.91 13.47 -3.36
N TRP A 145 -2.79 12.15 -3.39
CA TRP A 145 -3.73 11.25 -2.72
C TRP A 145 -3.79 11.49 -1.21
N MET A 146 -2.67 11.66 -0.52
CA MET A 146 -2.63 11.97 0.91
C MET A 146 -3.35 13.28 1.25
N LYS A 147 -3.22 14.30 0.40
CA LYS A 147 -3.98 15.56 0.56
C LYS A 147 -5.48 15.31 0.42
N HIS A 148 -5.90 14.55 -0.60
CA HIS A 148 -7.29 14.14 -0.80
C HIS A 148 -7.81 13.34 0.40
N PHE A 149 -7.05 12.38 0.90
CA PHE A 149 -7.39 11.59 2.09
C PHE A 149 -7.62 12.48 3.32
N ILE A 150 -6.68 13.38 3.63
CA ILE A 150 -6.77 14.29 4.78
C ILE A 150 -8.00 15.20 4.69
N GLN A 151 -8.31 15.72 3.49
CA GLN A 151 -9.47 16.56 3.26
C GLN A 151 -10.80 15.83 3.52
N ASN A 152 -10.88 14.54 3.15
CA ASN A 152 -12.09 13.74 3.32
C ASN A 152 -12.28 13.23 4.75
N VAL A 153 -11.20 12.78 5.41
CA VAL A 153 -11.31 12.20 6.77
C VAL A 153 -11.35 13.29 7.85
N LYS A 154 -10.88 14.51 7.57
CA LYS A 154 -10.88 15.66 8.49
C LYS A 154 -10.24 15.31 9.84
N CYS A 155 -9.04 14.71 9.79
CA CYS A 155 -8.29 14.35 10.99
C CYS A 155 -7.93 15.60 11.82
N SER A 156 -7.84 15.42 13.14
CA SER A 156 -7.43 16.45 14.10
C SER A 156 -6.83 15.80 15.35
N PRO A 157 -6.14 16.53 16.24
CA PRO A 157 -5.62 15.96 17.49
C PRO A 157 -6.71 15.35 18.39
N ALA A 158 -7.93 15.90 18.34
CA ALA A 158 -9.08 15.36 19.06
C ALA A 158 -9.72 14.15 18.38
N ASN A 159 -9.51 13.98 17.06
CA ASN A 159 -10.03 12.89 16.25
C ASN A 159 -8.90 12.21 15.47
N PRO A 160 -8.04 11.42 16.14
CA PRO A 160 -6.91 10.76 15.50
C PRO A 160 -7.39 9.69 14.52
N VAL A 161 -6.64 9.57 13.42
CA VAL A 161 -6.90 8.62 12.33
C VAL A 161 -5.71 7.69 12.18
N LEU A 162 -6.00 6.40 12.11
CA LEU A 162 -5.02 5.36 11.85
C LEU A 162 -5.16 4.91 10.39
N LEU A 163 -4.09 5.04 9.61
CA LEU A 163 -4.04 4.61 8.22
C LEU A 163 -3.07 3.43 8.10
N PHE A 164 -3.57 2.29 7.63
CA PHE A 164 -2.76 1.14 7.24
C PHE A 164 -2.39 1.25 5.76
N LEU A 165 -1.09 1.12 5.50
CA LEU A 165 -0.43 1.18 4.20
C LEU A 165 0.52 -0.02 4.09
N ASP A 166 0.74 -0.50 2.88
CA ASP A 166 1.82 -1.46 2.62
C ASP A 166 3.21 -0.76 2.59
N ASN A 167 4.26 -1.55 2.38
CA ASN A 167 5.63 -1.05 2.30
C ASN A 167 6.10 -0.77 0.85
N HIS A 168 5.20 -0.35 -0.03
CA HIS A 168 5.57 0.07 -1.38
C HIS A 168 6.37 1.39 -1.34
N GLU A 169 7.36 1.53 -2.23
CA GLU A 169 8.28 2.68 -2.22
C GLU A 169 7.57 4.04 -2.41
N SER A 170 6.45 4.07 -3.14
CA SER A 170 5.66 5.28 -3.33
C SER A 170 5.02 5.80 -2.03
N HIS A 171 4.79 4.91 -1.06
CA HIS A 171 4.15 5.24 0.23
C HIS A 171 5.16 5.81 1.22
N VAL A 172 6.45 5.48 1.04
CA VAL A 172 7.52 5.85 1.96
C VAL A 172 8.17 7.16 1.51
N SER A 173 7.56 8.28 1.90
CA SER A 173 8.07 9.62 1.61
C SER A 173 8.11 10.50 2.85
N ILE A 174 9.27 11.14 3.08
CA ILE A 174 9.45 12.10 4.18
C ILE A 174 8.42 13.23 4.07
N VAL A 175 8.13 13.70 2.86
CA VAL A 175 7.14 14.77 2.63
C VAL A 175 5.73 14.34 3.06
N CYS A 176 5.36 13.09 2.81
CA CYS A 176 4.07 12.55 3.25
C CYS A 176 4.01 12.39 4.78
N LEU A 177 5.10 11.95 5.40
CA LEU A 177 5.21 11.85 6.86
C LEU A 177 5.13 13.22 7.54
N ASP A 178 5.81 14.23 6.98
CA ASP A 178 5.78 15.59 7.50
C ASP A 178 4.39 16.23 7.34
N LEU A 179 3.71 15.96 6.21
CA LEU A 179 2.32 16.37 6.01
C LEU A 179 1.38 15.75 7.06
N ALA A 180 1.55 14.45 7.34
CA ALA A 180 0.76 13.75 8.36
C ALA A 180 1.03 14.30 9.76
N LYS A 181 2.30 14.53 10.11
CA LYS A 181 2.71 15.12 11.41
C LYS A 181 2.14 16.52 11.60
N LYS A 182 2.23 17.38 10.59
CA LYS A 182 1.75 18.77 10.68
C LYS A 182 0.25 18.88 10.97
N LYS A 183 -0.54 17.88 10.59
CA LYS A 183 -1.99 17.85 10.87
C LYS A 183 -2.34 17.20 12.22
N MET A 184 -1.40 16.48 12.81
CA MET A 184 -1.52 15.84 14.13
C MET A 184 -0.93 16.69 15.26
N ALA A 185 -0.16 17.74 14.92
CA ALA A 185 0.30 18.78 15.84
C ALA A 185 -0.79 19.84 16.05
#